data_AF-A0A9N8RMZ4-F1
#
_entry.id   AF-A0A9N8RMZ4-F1
#
_cell.length_a   1.000
_cell.length_b   1.000
_cell.length_c   1.000
_cell.angle_alpha   90.00
_cell.angle_beta   90.00
_cell.angle_gamma   90.00
#
_symmetry.space_group_name_H-M   'P 1'
#
loop_
_entity.id
_entity.type
_entity.pdbx_description
1 polymer ?
#
loop_
_entity_poly.entity_id
_entity_poly.type
_entity_poly.pdbx_seq_one_letter_code
_entity_poly.pdbx_strand_id
1 'polypeptide(L)'
;MDRSAAFEAEKTAIIHFTRKAYKSDAELFAIREQLVRPKTQVKVLRMIMDDGLKYKEYIARAATKGLKAAMELQRLRGLTLRTARQLLIVTVALVVDYASNEWMHARRYRRASPINRAQRIEANVIVGTFLTVATSVAEAEAHITSAYERFWRRAIKMWTDLHTLPTTNPLRSSASHIPKFRRYNRSLFYRVAVALTEISMEGLETINPFTLAPWAE
;
A
#
# COMPACT_ATOMS: atom_id res chain seq x y z
N MET A 1 -37.46 -12.55 -7.49
CA MET A 1 -36.60 -12.58 -8.68
C MET A 1 -35.16 -12.54 -8.21
N ASP A 2 -34.51 -13.71 -8.18
CA ASP A 2 -33.13 -13.85 -7.73
C ASP A 2 -32.17 -13.26 -8.78
N ARG A 3 -31.67 -12.05 -8.54
CA ARG A 3 -30.47 -11.57 -9.23
C ARG A 3 -29.25 -12.19 -8.56
N SER A 4 -29.04 -13.49 -8.77
CA SER A 4 -27.80 -14.15 -8.36
C SER A 4 -26.69 -13.69 -9.30
N ALA A 5 -25.62 -13.12 -8.74
CA ALA A 5 -24.44 -12.76 -9.53
C ALA A 5 -23.83 -14.03 -10.15
N ALA A 6 -23.72 -14.06 -11.47
CA ALA A 6 -23.08 -15.15 -12.19
C ALA A 6 -21.58 -15.20 -11.84
N PHE A 7 -21.06 -16.42 -11.65
CA PHE A 7 -19.64 -16.61 -11.40
C PHE A 7 -18.84 -16.49 -12.68
N GLU A 8 -17.70 -15.82 -12.61
CA GLU A 8 -16.84 -15.53 -13.76
C GLU A 8 -15.42 -16.01 -13.45
N ALA A 9 -15.05 -17.19 -13.98
CA ALA A 9 -13.72 -17.76 -13.75
C ALA A 9 -12.59 -16.83 -14.21
N GLU A 10 -12.78 -16.08 -15.30
CA GLU A 10 -11.74 -15.16 -15.80
C GLU A 10 -11.38 -14.05 -14.81
N LYS A 11 -12.35 -13.60 -13.99
CA LYS A 11 -12.14 -12.61 -12.92
C LYS A 11 -11.72 -13.24 -11.59
N THR A 12 -11.75 -14.56 -11.50
CA THR A 12 -11.39 -15.30 -10.29
C THR A 12 -9.92 -15.70 -10.33
N ALA A 13 -9.24 -15.57 -9.20
CA ALA A 13 -7.85 -15.97 -9.07
C ALA A 13 -7.62 -16.66 -7.72
N ILE A 14 -6.88 -17.76 -7.77
CA ILE A 14 -6.47 -18.52 -6.60
C ILE A 14 -4.99 -18.26 -6.38
N ILE A 15 -4.59 -18.00 -5.14
CA ILE A 15 -3.19 -17.78 -4.77
C ILE A 15 -2.93 -18.44 -3.42
N HIS A 16 -1.82 -19.16 -3.32
CA HIS A 16 -1.42 -19.83 -2.09
C HIS A 16 -0.47 -18.94 -1.28
N PHE A 17 -0.93 -18.41 -0.16
CA PHE A 17 -0.07 -17.70 0.79
C PHE A 17 0.58 -18.70 1.76
N THR A 18 1.68 -19.32 1.34
CA THR A 18 2.42 -20.31 2.15
C THR A 18 3.93 -20.12 2.05
N ARG A 19 4.63 -20.32 3.17
CA ARG A 19 6.10 -20.42 3.18
C ARG A 19 6.60 -21.81 2.80
N LYS A 20 5.72 -22.82 2.90
CA LYS A 20 6.06 -24.23 2.73
C LYS A 20 5.61 -24.67 1.34
N ALA A 21 6.57 -24.99 0.47
CA ALA A 21 6.31 -25.36 -0.92
C ALA A 21 5.41 -26.60 -1.05
N TYR A 22 5.51 -27.58 -0.14
CA TYR A 22 4.62 -28.75 -0.16
C TYR A 22 3.14 -28.42 0.13
N LYS A 23 2.82 -27.19 0.56
CA LYS A 23 1.43 -26.72 0.79
C LYS A 23 0.90 -25.88 -0.36
N SER A 24 1.70 -25.59 -1.38
CA SER A 24 1.20 -24.95 -2.60
C SER A 24 0.80 -26.04 -3.58
N ASP A 25 -0.36 -25.86 -4.18
CA ASP A 25 -0.86 -26.74 -5.21
C ASP A 25 -0.80 -26.01 -6.56
N ALA A 26 -0.41 -26.72 -7.62
CA ALA A 26 -0.42 -26.23 -8.99
C ALA A 26 -1.60 -26.78 -9.79
N GLU A 27 -2.38 -27.71 -9.21
CA GLU A 27 -3.53 -28.31 -9.85
C GLU A 27 -4.68 -27.31 -10.06
N LEU A 28 -5.56 -27.68 -10.99
CA LEU A 28 -6.74 -26.90 -11.34
C LEU A 28 -7.80 -27.05 -10.25
N PHE A 29 -8.36 -25.93 -9.81
CA PHE A 29 -9.47 -25.92 -8.87
C PHE A 29 -10.78 -25.84 -9.64
N ALA A 30 -11.70 -26.77 -9.38
CA ALA A 30 -13.06 -26.70 -9.89
C ALA A 30 -13.89 -25.76 -8.99
N ILE A 31 -14.30 -24.62 -9.52
CA ILE A 31 -15.23 -23.69 -8.88
C ILE A 31 -16.46 -23.55 -9.78
N ARG A 32 -17.63 -24.01 -9.31
CA ARG A 32 -18.88 -23.97 -10.08
C ARG A 32 -18.70 -24.50 -11.52
N GLU A 33 -18.10 -25.69 -11.62
CA GLU A 33 -17.81 -26.40 -12.89
C GLU A 33 -16.79 -25.73 -13.82
N GLN A 34 -16.24 -24.58 -13.45
CA GLN A 34 -15.15 -23.93 -14.17
C GLN A 34 -13.80 -24.21 -13.51
N LEU A 35 -12.79 -24.50 -14.32
CA LEU A 35 -11.43 -24.80 -13.86
C LEU A 35 -10.60 -23.52 -13.74
N VAL A 36 -10.10 -23.23 -12.55
CA VAL A 36 -9.27 -22.05 -12.24
C VAL A 36 -7.87 -22.49 -11.84
N ARG A 37 -6.85 -21.96 -12.52
CA ARG A 37 -5.44 -22.20 -12.19
C ARG A 37 -4.98 -21.29 -11.03
N PRO A 38 -4.27 -21.84 -10.03
CA PRO A 38 -3.51 -21.03 -9.08
C PRO A 38 -2.50 -20.14 -9.79
N LYS A 39 -2.34 -18.93 -9.29
CA LYS A 39 -1.38 -17.94 -9.77
C LYS A 39 -0.40 -17.63 -8.66
N THR A 40 0.84 -17.37 -9.04
CA THR A 40 1.90 -16.87 -8.13
C THR A 40 1.71 -15.38 -7.82
N GLN A 41 0.94 -14.68 -8.64
CA GLN A 41 0.61 -13.27 -8.47
C GLN A 41 -0.86 -12.99 -8.79
N VAL A 42 -1.50 -12.16 -7.98
CA VAL A 42 -2.89 -11.74 -8.18
C VAL A 42 -3.01 -10.23 -8.04
N LYS A 43 -3.89 -9.63 -8.84
CA LYS A 43 -4.25 -8.22 -8.69
C LYS A 43 -5.50 -8.13 -7.81
N VAL A 44 -5.36 -7.53 -6.63
CA VAL A 44 -6.48 -7.19 -5.74
C VAL A 44 -6.60 -5.67 -5.70
N LEU A 45 -7.75 -5.15 -6.12
CA LEU A 45 -7.94 -3.71 -6.33
C LEU A 45 -6.84 -3.13 -7.25
N ARG A 46 -6.03 -2.21 -6.75
CA ARG A 46 -4.89 -1.62 -7.48
C ARG A 46 -3.54 -2.29 -7.15
N MET A 47 -3.52 -3.24 -6.21
CA MET A 47 -2.32 -3.89 -5.70
C MET A 47 -2.03 -5.21 -6.43
N ILE A 48 -0.75 -5.52 -6.64
CA ILE A 48 -0.30 -6.86 -7.06
C ILE A 48 0.29 -7.55 -5.83
N MET A 49 -0.28 -8.69 -5.47
CA MET A 49 0.19 -9.53 -4.37
C MET A 49 0.85 -10.78 -4.95
N ASP A 50 2.12 -11.01 -4.60
CA ASP A 50 2.78 -12.29 -4.83
C ASP A 50 2.47 -13.28 -3.70
N ASP A 51 2.57 -14.56 -4.00
CA ASP A 51 2.39 -15.71 -3.09
C ASP A 51 3.23 -15.60 -1.80
N GLY A 52 4.40 -14.97 -1.89
CA GLY A 52 5.30 -14.68 -0.78
C GLY A 52 5.02 -13.38 -0.04
N LEU A 53 4.03 -12.59 -0.45
CA LEU A 53 3.71 -11.25 0.06
C LEU A 53 4.96 -10.32 0.12
N LYS A 54 5.84 -10.40 -0.88
CA LYS A 54 7.08 -9.59 -0.97
C LYS A 54 6.86 -8.25 -1.69
N TYR A 55 5.76 -8.12 -2.41
CA TYR A 55 5.30 -6.97 -3.19
C TYR A 55 6.36 -6.45 -4.19
N LYS A 56 7.21 -7.33 -4.71
CA LYS A 56 8.35 -6.93 -5.56
C LYS A 56 7.90 -6.25 -6.83
N GLU A 57 7.00 -6.93 -7.55
CA GLU A 57 6.46 -6.46 -8.82
C GLU A 57 5.58 -5.23 -8.63
N TYR A 58 4.75 -5.21 -7.58
CA TYR A 58 3.95 -4.04 -7.25
C TYR A 58 4.82 -2.79 -7.05
N ILE A 59 5.86 -2.89 -6.22
CA ILE A 59 6.77 -1.76 -5.93
C ILE A 59 7.51 -1.32 -7.20
N ALA A 60 7.97 -2.27 -8.02
CA ALA A 60 8.62 -1.94 -9.29
C ALA A 60 7.65 -1.21 -10.23
N ARG A 61 6.43 -1.74 -10.40
CA ARG A 61 5.39 -1.15 -11.24
C ARG A 61 4.96 0.23 -10.75
N ALA A 62 4.81 0.40 -9.43
CA ALA A 62 4.45 1.67 -8.82
C ALA A 62 5.56 2.71 -9.06
N ALA A 63 6.83 2.34 -8.87
CA ALA A 63 7.96 3.21 -9.15
C ALA A 63 8.07 3.58 -10.65
N THR A 64 7.90 2.62 -11.56
CA THR A 64 7.90 2.88 -13.01
C THR A 64 6.77 3.83 -13.42
N LYS A 65 5.57 3.63 -12.86
CA LYS A 65 4.43 4.53 -13.13
C LYS A 65 4.64 5.93 -12.58
N GLY A 66 5.16 6.04 -11.35
CA GLY A 66 5.51 7.33 -10.73
C GLY A 66 6.54 8.07 -11.57
N LEU A 67 7.63 7.40 -11.96
CA LEU A 67 8.67 7.96 -12.82
C LEU A 67 8.12 8.40 -14.18
N LYS A 68 7.26 7.59 -14.81
CA LYS A 68 6.62 7.98 -16.08
C LYS A 68 5.79 9.25 -15.89
N ALA A 69 4.96 9.31 -14.86
CA ALA A 69 4.16 10.51 -14.56
C ALA A 69 5.05 11.74 -14.34
N ALA A 70 6.15 11.60 -13.60
CA ALA A 70 7.12 12.67 -13.39
C ALA A 70 7.73 13.19 -14.70
N MET A 71 8.12 12.28 -15.60
CA MET A 71 8.68 12.64 -16.91
C MET A 71 7.66 13.33 -17.81
N GLU A 72 6.39 12.91 -17.77
CA GLU A 72 5.32 13.60 -18.52
C GLU A 72 5.04 14.99 -17.93
N LEU A 73 5.08 15.13 -16.60
CA LEU A 73 4.96 16.44 -15.93
C LEU A 73 6.11 17.38 -16.31
N GLN A 74 7.34 16.87 -16.42
CA GLN A 74 8.50 17.65 -16.85
C GLN A 74 8.31 18.27 -18.25
N ARG A 75 7.53 17.63 -19.12
CA ARG A 75 7.26 18.15 -20.47
C ARG A 75 6.29 19.32 -20.47
N LEU A 76 5.51 19.52 -19.40
CA LEU A 76 4.60 20.64 -19.28
C LEU A 76 5.39 21.92 -18.98
N ARG A 77 5.30 22.90 -19.87
CA ARG A 77 5.93 24.22 -19.70
C ARG A 77 4.97 25.20 -19.03
N GLY A 78 5.53 26.19 -18.32
CA GLY A 78 4.74 27.28 -17.73
C GLY A 78 3.91 26.91 -16.50
N LEU A 79 4.16 25.74 -15.89
CA LEU A 79 3.54 25.37 -14.63
C LEU A 79 4.09 26.24 -13.49
N THR A 80 3.20 26.75 -12.64
CA THR A 80 3.64 27.28 -11.35
C THR A 80 4.16 26.13 -10.48
N LEU A 81 5.10 26.43 -9.60
CA LEU A 81 5.65 25.47 -8.64
C LEU A 81 4.56 24.79 -7.81
N ARG A 82 3.51 25.55 -7.43
CA ARG A 82 2.34 25.03 -6.71
C ARG A 82 1.57 23.99 -7.54
N THR A 83 1.28 24.28 -8.80
CA THR A 83 0.56 23.36 -9.69
C THR A 83 1.37 22.10 -9.96
N ALA A 84 2.68 22.24 -10.23
CA ALA A 84 3.58 21.11 -10.44
C ALA A 84 3.62 20.17 -9.21
N ARG A 85 3.71 20.73 -8.00
CA ARG A 85 3.64 19.97 -6.74
C ARG A 85 2.31 19.24 -6.59
N GLN A 86 1.19 19.93 -6.82
CA GLN A 86 -0.15 19.32 -6.71
C GLN A 86 -0.32 18.16 -7.67
N LEU A 87 0.07 18.33 -8.94
CA LEU A 87 0.00 17.28 -9.94
C LEU A 87 0.87 16.08 -9.56
N LEU A 88 2.06 16.32 -9.01
CA LEU A 88 2.94 15.24 -8.56
C LEU A 88 2.36 14.48 -7.37
N ILE A 89 1.84 15.20 -6.37
CA ILE A 89 1.16 14.58 -5.22
C ILE A 89 -0.03 13.74 -5.70
N VAL A 90 -0.84 14.25 -6.63
CA VAL A 90 -2.03 13.53 -7.13
C VAL A 90 -1.67 12.34 -8.04
N THR A 91 -0.53 12.36 -8.73
CA THR A 91 -0.15 11.27 -9.64
C THR A 91 0.67 10.19 -8.96
N VAL A 92 1.71 10.59 -8.22
CA VAL A 92 2.70 9.65 -7.68
C VAL A 92 2.26 9.13 -6.31
N ALA A 93 1.84 10.03 -5.40
CA ALA A 93 1.43 9.60 -4.06
C ALA A 93 0.25 8.63 -4.13
N LEU A 94 -0.65 8.79 -5.10
CA LEU A 94 -1.76 7.87 -5.31
C LEU A 94 -1.34 6.50 -5.85
N VAL A 95 -0.27 6.40 -6.62
CA VAL A 95 0.19 5.11 -7.18
C VAL A 95 1.10 4.37 -6.20
N VAL A 96 1.97 5.09 -5.50
CA VAL A 96 2.97 4.50 -4.61
C VAL A 96 2.42 4.33 -3.19
N ASP A 97 1.69 5.33 -2.68
CA ASP A 97 1.27 5.36 -1.28
C ASP A 97 -0.05 4.62 -1.03
N TYR A 98 -0.84 4.34 -2.08
CA TYR A 98 -2.16 3.70 -1.93
C TYR A 98 -2.10 2.43 -1.10
N ALA A 99 -1.14 1.55 -1.41
CA ALA A 99 -0.94 0.29 -0.70
C ALA A 99 0.30 0.30 0.22
N SER A 100 0.80 1.49 0.62
CA SER A 100 2.02 1.57 1.43
C SER A 100 1.89 0.85 2.76
N ASN A 101 0.70 0.90 3.35
CA ASN A 101 0.40 0.27 4.63
C ASN A 101 0.55 -1.27 4.57
N GLU A 102 0.38 -1.87 3.40
CA GLU A 102 0.47 -3.31 3.21
C GLU A 102 1.92 -3.73 2.93
N TRP A 103 2.59 -3.08 1.96
CA TRP A 103 3.89 -3.53 1.48
C TRP A 103 5.08 -3.02 2.30
N MET A 104 5.01 -1.83 2.92
CA MET A 104 6.16 -1.19 3.58
C MET A 104 6.67 -1.99 4.79
N HIS A 105 5.86 -2.92 5.28
CA HIS A 105 6.20 -3.73 6.43
C HIS A 105 6.71 -5.11 6.06
N ALA A 106 6.19 -5.71 4.98
CA ALA A 106 6.71 -6.94 4.40
C ALA A 106 8.16 -6.76 3.92
N ARG A 107 8.42 -5.59 3.31
CA ARG A 107 9.73 -5.24 2.77
C ARG A 107 10.38 -4.22 3.68
N ARG A 108 11.57 -4.53 4.23
CA ARG A 108 12.38 -3.51 4.92
C ARG A 108 12.48 -2.28 4.01
N TYR A 109 12.08 -1.10 4.50
CA TYR A 109 12.10 0.17 3.73
C TYR A 109 13.43 0.41 2.99
N ARG A 110 14.56 -0.02 3.56
CA ARG A 110 15.89 -0.02 2.90
C ARG A 110 15.92 -0.70 1.51
N ARG A 111 14.94 -1.54 1.18
CA ARG A 111 14.81 -2.26 -0.11
C ARG A 111 13.75 -1.66 -1.03
N ALA A 112 13.17 -0.50 -0.70
CA ALA A 112 12.30 0.31 -1.55
C ALA A 112 13.08 1.28 -2.48
N SER A 113 14.34 0.94 -2.80
CA SER A 113 15.23 1.74 -3.67
C SER A 113 14.56 2.26 -4.96
N PRO A 114 13.72 1.48 -5.68
CA PRO A 114 13.03 2.00 -6.86
C PRO A 114 12.13 3.22 -6.57
N ILE A 115 11.44 3.23 -5.43
CA ILE A 115 10.58 4.34 -5.02
C ILE A 115 11.42 5.56 -4.65
N ASN A 116 12.49 5.37 -3.88
CA ASN A 116 13.38 6.48 -3.50
C ASN A 116 14.06 7.11 -4.73
N ARG A 117 14.37 6.30 -5.75
CA ARG A 117 14.89 6.79 -7.02
C ARG A 117 13.85 7.60 -7.79
N ALA A 118 12.61 7.12 -7.87
CA ALA A 118 11.51 7.86 -8.50
C ALA A 118 11.29 9.21 -7.80
N GLN A 119 11.17 9.19 -6.47
CA GLN A 119 11.02 10.37 -5.62
C GLN A 119 12.14 11.41 -5.82
N ARG A 120 13.40 10.98 -5.94
CA ARG A 120 14.52 11.89 -6.21
C ARG A 120 14.38 12.57 -7.57
N ILE A 121 14.04 11.81 -8.61
CA ILE A 121 13.87 12.35 -9.97
C ILE A 121 12.68 13.32 -9.98
N GLU A 122 11.60 12.97 -9.32
CA GLU A 122 10.40 13.79 -9.14
C GLU A 122 10.69 15.13 -8.45
N ALA A 123 11.42 15.11 -7.33
CA ALA A 123 11.81 16.33 -6.64
C ALA A 123 12.70 17.22 -7.51
N ASN A 124 13.68 16.63 -8.21
CA ASN A 124 14.55 17.36 -9.12
C ASN A 124 13.78 18.01 -10.29
N VAL A 125 12.78 17.30 -10.84
CA VAL A 125 11.92 17.83 -11.92
C VAL A 125 11.16 19.07 -11.46
N ILE A 126 10.66 19.08 -10.22
CA ILE A 126 9.88 20.21 -9.69
C ILE A 126 10.74 21.44 -9.46
N VAL A 127 11.91 21.26 -8.86
CA VAL A 127 12.81 22.40 -8.57
C VAL A 127 13.54 22.86 -9.84
N GLY A 128 13.67 21.99 -10.84
CA GLY A 128 14.48 22.25 -12.03
C GLY A 128 15.98 22.15 -11.75
N THR A 129 16.37 21.36 -10.74
CA THR A 129 17.76 21.25 -10.27
C THR A 129 18.59 20.23 -11.02
N PHE A 130 19.91 20.34 -10.89
CA PHE A 130 20.86 19.36 -11.37
C PHE A 130 20.67 18.00 -10.68
N LEU A 131 20.95 16.92 -11.42
CA LEU A 131 20.83 15.54 -10.94
C LEU A 131 21.66 15.25 -9.66
N THR A 132 22.65 16.07 -9.35
CA THR A 132 23.61 15.89 -8.24
C THR A 132 23.15 16.42 -6.89
N VAL A 133 22.03 17.18 -6.82
CA VAL A 133 21.51 17.71 -5.56
C VAL A 133 21.11 16.58 -4.61
N ALA A 134 21.38 16.76 -3.31
CA ALA A 134 20.97 15.83 -2.27
C ALA A 134 19.44 15.72 -2.22
N THR A 135 18.90 14.49 -2.19
CA THR A 135 17.44 14.25 -2.25
C THR A 135 16.67 15.04 -1.19
N SER A 136 17.17 15.11 0.04
CA SER A 136 16.52 15.86 1.13
C SER A 136 16.41 17.36 0.86
N VAL A 137 17.40 17.94 0.17
CA VAL A 137 17.39 19.37 -0.22
C VAL A 137 16.37 19.59 -1.33
N ALA A 138 16.39 18.75 -2.37
CA ALA A 138 15.41 18.82 -3.45
C ALA A 138 13.98 18.60 -2.96
N GLU A 139 13.76 17.67 -2.02
CA GLU A 139 12.46 17.43 -1.38
C GLU A 139 12.00 18.65 -0.57
N ALA A 140 12.88 19.25 0.23
CA ALA A 140 12.58 20.44 1.02
C ALA A 140 12.24 21.64 0.13
N GLU A 141 13.03 21.90 -0.90
CA GLU A 141 12.82 22.99 -1.85
C GLU A 141 11.58 22.77 -2.73
N ALA A 142 11.27 21.51 -3.05
CA ALA A 142 10.02 21.12 -3.68
C ALA A 142 8.83 21.12 -2.71
N HIS A 143 9.01 21.39 -1.41
CA HIS A 143 8.01 21.18 -0.35
C HIS A 143 7.28 19.82 -0.48
N ILE A 144 8.03 18.77 -0.80
CA ILE A 144 7.52 17.40 -0.84
C ILE A 144 8.03 16.66 0.39
N THR A 145 7.10 16.03 1.11
CA THR A 145 7.44 15.11 2.20
C THR A 145 8.07 13.83 1.64
N SER A 146 9.13 13.34 2.29
CA SER A 146 9.83 12.15 1.83
C SER A 146 8.89 10.94 1.77
N ALA A 147 9.18 10.00 0.87
CA ALA A 147 8.38 8.77 0.75
C ALA A 147 8.30 8.02 2.10
N TYR A 148 9.40 7.99 2.86
CA TYR A 148 9.45 7.40 4.20
C TYR A 148 8.41 7.99 5.14
N GLU A 149 8.40 9.32 5.27
CA GLU A 149 7.52 10.04 6.17
C GLU A 149 6.06 9.92 5.73
N ARG A 150 5.78 9.98 4.42
CA ARG A 150 4.42 9.77 3.89
C ARG A 150 3.88 8.39 4.26
N PHE A 151 4.69 7.34 4.08
CA PHE A 151 4.29 5.98 4.44
C PHE A 151 4.10 5.81 5.94
N TRP A 152 5.00 6.36 6.76
CA TRP A 152 4.86 6.29 8.21
C TRP A 152 3.65 7.07 8.72
N ARG A 153 3.35 8.25 8.17
CA ARG A 153 2.13 8.99 8.51
C ARG A 153 0.88 8.15 8.21
N ARG A 154 0.84 7.47 7.06
CA ARG A 154 -0.27 6.55 6.71
C ARG A 154 -0.35 5.33 7.61
N ALA A 155 0.79 4.75 7.97
CA ALA A 155 0.87 3.60 8.85
C ALA A 155 0.43 3.94 10.28
N ILE A 156 0.86 5.09 10.81
CA ILE A 156 0.43 5.62 12.10
C ILE A 156 -1.08 5.88 12.06
N LYS A 157 -1.57 6.60 11.04
CA LYS A 157 -3.01 6.86 10.89
C LYS A 157 -3.81 5.56 10.88
N MET A 158 -3.43 4.59 10.05
CA MET A 158 -4.12 3.30 10.01
C MET A 158 -4.06 2.58 11.35
N TRP A 159 -2.93 2.60 12.05
CA TRP A 159 -2.82 2.00 13.38
C TRP A 159 -3.76 2.68 14.38
N THR A 160 -3.79 4.02 14.40
CA THR A 160 -4.75 4.78 15.19
C THR A 160 -6.18 4.44 14.82
N ASP A 161 -6.52 4.44 13.52
CA ASP A 161 -7.85 4.11 13.02
C ASP A 161 -8.30 2.71 13.50
N LEU A 162 -7.42 1.70 13.43
CA LEU A 162 -7.68 0.34 13.95
C LEU A 162 -7.99 0.34 15.46
N HIS A 163 -7.36 1.22 16.23
CA HIS A 163 -7.57 1.38 17.66
C HIS A 163 -8.78 2.26 18.02
N THR A 164 -9.29 3.06 17.08
CA THR A 164 -10.57 3.79 17.24
C THR A 164 -11.79 2.92 16.92
N LEU A 165 -11.63 1.76 16.26
CA LEU A 165 -12.75 0.87 15.97
C LEU A 165 -13.36 0.28 17.25
N PRO A 166 -14.67 -0.03 17.28
CA PRO A 166 -15.31 -0.67 18.41
C PRO A 166 -14.65 -1.99 18.78
N THR A 167 -14.69 -2.36 20.06
CA THR A 167 -14.11 -3.63 20.56
C THR A 167 -14.75 -4.86 19.93
N THR A 168 -15.99 -4.75 19.44
CA THR A 168 -16.69 -5.78 18.68
C THR A 168 -16.13 -6.00 17.27
N ASN A 169 -15.33 -5.05 16.74
CA ASN A 169 -14.79 -5.16 15.40
C ASN A 169 -13.62 -6.17 15.35
N PRO A 170 -13.61 -7.13 14.40
CA PRO A 170 -12.56 -8.14 14.31
C PRO A 170 -11.16 -7.52 14.06
N LEU A 171 -11.09 -6.36 13.41
CA LEU A 171 -9.83 -5.65 13.16
C LEU A 171 -9.25 -5.04 14.45
N ARG A 172 -10.11 -4.57 15.37
CA ARG A 172 -9.69 -4.05 16.69
C ARG A 172 -9.08 -5.16 17.53
N SER A 173 -9.75 -6.31 17.60
CA SER A 173 -9.22 -7.51 18.26
C SER A 173 -7.89 -7.91 17.63
N SER A 174 -7.84 -8.08 16.31
CA SER A 174 -6.63 -8.46 15.58
C SER A 174 -5.46 -7.51 15.88
N ALA A 175 -5.68 -6.19 15.84
CA ALA A 175 -4.66 -5.18 16.14
C ALA A 175 -4.04 -5.36 17.54
N SER A 176 -4.86 -5.57 18.56
CA SER A 176 -4.41 -5.81 19.94
C SER A 176 -3.58 -7.08 20.13
N HIS A 177 -3.76 -8.07 19.24
CA HIS A 177 -3.05 -9.34 19.29
C HIS A 177 -1.74 -9.34 18.48
N ILE A 178 -1.56 -8.41 17.54
CA ILE A 178 -0.37 -8.35 16.67
C ILE A 178 0.97 -8.32 17.45
N PRO A 179 1.12 -7.56 18.55
CA PRO A 179 2.35 -7.59 19.35
C PRO A 179 2.61 -8.96 20.00
N LYS A 180 1.55 -9.69 20.35
CA LYS A 180 1.61 -10.96 21.10
C LYS A 180 2.08 -12.13 20.22
N PHE A 181 1.81 -12.09 18.91
CA PHE A 181 2.16 -13.15 17.95
C PHE A 181 3.62 -13.09 17.43
N ARG A 182 4.59 -12.87 18.33
CA ARG A 182 6.02 -12.73 18.00
C ARG A 182 6.66 -14.00 17.39
N ARG A 183 6.16 -15.19 17.75
CA ARG A 183 6.90 -16.46 17.64
C ARG A 183 6.70 -17.23 16.33
N TYR A 184 5.55 -17.11 15.67
CA TYR A 184 5.18 -18.00 14.55
C TYR A 184 5.08 -17.28 13.20
N ASN A 185 4.43 -16.12 13.14
CA ASN A 185 4.28 -15.32 11.93
C ASN A 185 4.25 -13.84 12.27
N ARG A 186 5.30 -13.09 11.94
CA ARG A 186 5.24 -11.62 12.04
C ARG A 186 4.18 -11.13 11.07
N SER A 187 3.09 -10.59 11.62
CA SER A 187 2.09 -9.83 10.85
C SER A 187 2.80 -8.78 10.01
N LEU A 188 2.22 -8.43 8.85
CA LEU A 188 2.67 -7.27 8.09
C LEU A 188 2.74 -6.05 9.03
N PHE A 189 1.75 -5.81 9.88
CA PHE A 189 1.74 -4.63 10.75
C PHE A 189 2.66 -4.70 11.98
N TYR A 190 3.39 -5.80 12.19
CA TYR A 190 4.22 -6.00 13.39
C TYR A 190 5.22 -4.86 13.62
N ARG A 191 5.82 -4.30 12.56
CA ARG A 191 6.80 -3.22 12.70
C ARG A 191 6.20 -1.92 13.23
N VAL A 192 4.96 -1.61 12.84
CA VAL A 192 4.23 -0.43 13.31
C VAL A 192 3.84 -0.65 14.76
N ALA A 193 3.28 -1.82 15.04
CA ALA A 193 2.92 -2.21 16.39
C ALA A 193 4.11 -2.05 17.35
N VAL A 194 5.30 -2.54 16.96
CA VAL A 194 6.55 -2.39 17.74
C VAL A 194 7.00 -0.93 17.85
N ALA A 195 6.93 -0.15 16.76
CA ALA A 195 7.38 1.24 16.80
C ALA A 195 6.45 2.16 17.62
N LEU A 196 5.18 1.76 17.77
CA LEU A 196 4.16 2.52 18.48
C LEU A 196 3.78 1.87 19.82
N THR A 197 4.55 0.90 20.34
CA THR A 197 4.22 0.24 21.63
C THR A 197 4.23 1.18 22.81
N GLU A 198 5.08 2.21 22.76
CA GLU A 198 5.23 3.18 23.85
C GLU A 198 4.11 4.21 23.86
N ILE A 199 3.36 4.34 22.76
CA ILE A 199 2.24 5.26 22.66
C ILE A 199 1.00 4.54 23.16
N SER A 200 0.46 5.00 24.28
CA SER A 200 -0.82 4.48 24.77
C SER A 200 -1.92 4.76 23.75
N MET A 201 -2.59 3.70 23.33
CA MET A 201 -3.80 3.77 22.51
C MET A 201 -5.07 3.74 23.38
N GLU A 202 -4.90 3.75 24.71
CA GLU A 202 -5.99 3.82 25.69
C GLU A 202 -6.49 5.27 25.77
N GLY A 203 -7.81 5.45 25.76
CA GLY A 203 -8.44 6.78 25.77
C GLY A 203 -8.71 7.38 24.38
N LEU A 204 -8.37 6.69 23.28
CA LEU A 204 -8.85 7.08 21.95
C LEU A 204 -10.37 6.95 21.87
N GLU A 205 -11.01 7.94 21.24
CA GLU A 205 -12.44 7.90 20.96
C GLU A 205 -12.79 6.67 20.11
N THR A 206 -13.91 6.03 20.45
CA THR A 206 -14.44 4.92 19.66
C THR A 206 -15.28 5.46 18.50
N ILE A 207 -14.79 5.30 17.28
CA ILE A 207 -15.49 5.69 16.06
C ILE A 207 -16.32 4.49 15.59
N ASN A 208 -17.64 4.59 15.77
CA ASN A 208 -18.57 3.56 15.29
C ASN A 208 -18.63 3.61 13.75
N PRO A 209 -18.33 2.51 13.04
CA PRO A 209 -18.44 2.49 11.59
C PRO A 209 -19.93 2.59 11.22
N PHE A 210 -20.31 3.71 10.62
CA PHE A 210 -21.67 3.90 10.13
C PHE A 210 -21.78 3.23 8.76
N THR A 211 -22.37 2.03 8.74
CA THR A 211 -22.75 1.38 7.48
C THR A 211 -24.09 1.95 7.04
N LEU A 212 -24.07 3.08 6.33
CA LEU A 212 -25.21 3.43 5.49
C LEU A 212 -25.32 2.39 4.39
N ALA A 213 -26.53 1.87 4.18
CA ALA A 213 -26.79 1.15 2.95
C ALA A 213 -26.51 2.13 1.78
N PRO A 214 -25.84 1.69 0.69
CA PRO A 214 -25.47 2.58 -0.41
C PRO A 214 -26.63 3.33 -1.07
N TRP A 215 -27.86 2.93 -0.78
CA TRP A 215 -29.12 3.46 -1.30
C TRP A 215 -30.00 4.13 -0.23
N ALA A 216 -29.55 4.20 1.02
CA ALA A 216 -30.23 4.94 2.07
C ALA A 216 -29.61 6.35 2.11
N GLU A 217 -30.37 7.33 1.61
CA GLU A 217 -30.13 8.76 1.88
C GLU A 217 -30.47 9.10 3.35
#